data_AF-A0A2G5F236-F1
#
_entry.id   AF-A0A2G5F236-F1
#
_cell.length_a   1.000
_cell.length_b   1.000
_cell.length_c   1.000
_cell.angle_alpha   90.00
_cell.angle_beta   90.00
_cell.angle_gamma   90.00
#
_symmetry.space_group_name_H-M   'P 1'
#
loop_
_entity.id
_entity.type
_entity.pdbx_description
1 polymer ?
#
loop_
_entity_poly.entity_id
_entity_poly.type
_entity_poly.pdbx_seq_one_letter_code
_entity_poly.pdbx_strand_id
1 'polypeptide(L)'
;MRQLNYLEAWDWKFQTNYFDTTHFFCDMWWAETDRGRHNNGSLELYVAKRDEVICYHHCRYYAKVDGVYLYNIVKKRLDLMYSWPK
;
A
#
# COMPACT_ATOMS: atom_id res chain seq x y z
N MET A 1 -14.90 2.44 6.18
CA MET A 1 -13.78 1.67 6.75
C MET A 1 -13.93 0.22 6.31
N ARG A 2 -12.98 -0.33 5.55
CA ARG A 2 -13.03 -1.70 5.03
C ARG A 2 -12.09 -2.57 5.85
N GLN A 3 -12.60 -3.63 6.46
CA GLN A 3 -11.79 -4.64 7.13
C GLN A 3 -11.41 -5.73 6.10
N LEU A 4 -10.17 -6.19 6.16
CA LEU A 4 -9.65 -7.28 5.32
C LEU A 4 -9.18 -8.41 6.23
N ASN A 5 -9.58 -9.63 5.90
CA ASN A 5 -9.06 -10.83 6.54
C ASN A 5 -7.67 -11.18 6.00
N TYR A 6 -6.98 -12.10 6.67
CA TYR A 6 -5.72 -12.64 6.16
C TYR A 6 -5.93 -13.24 4.75
N LEU A 7 -5.05 -12.86 3.81
CA LEU A 7 -5.11 -13.20 2.38
C LEU A 7 -6.32 -12.63 1.61
N GLU A 8 -7.13 -11.76 2.22
CA GLU A 8 -8.14 -11.00 1.48
C GLU A 8 -7.47 -9.86 0.71
N ALA A 9 -7.89 -9.67 -0.53
CA ALA A 9 -7.46 -8.57 -1.38
C ALA A 9 -8.61 -7.57 -1.57
N TRP A 10 -8.25 -6.29 -1.69
CA TRP A 10 -9.17 -5.24 -2.06
C TRP A 10 -8.63 -4.51 -3.28
N ASP A 11 -9.42 -4.49 -4.33
CA ASP A 11 -9.09 -3.84 -5.59
C ASP A 11 -9.89 -2.55 -5.75
N TRP A 12 -9.21 -1.51 -6.22
CA TRP A 12 -9.84 -0.28 -6.69
C TRP A 12 -9.22 0.13 -8.03
N LYS A 13 -9.96 0.94 -8.80
CA LYS A 13 -9.53 1.45 -10.10
C LYS A 13 -9.69 2.95 -10.14
N PHE A 14 -8.71 3.61 -10.75
CA PHE A 14 -8.69 5.05 -10.95
C PHE A 14 -7.93 5.38 -12.24
N GLN A 15 -7.91 6.65 -12.61
CA GLN A 15 -7.14 7.17 -13.73
C GLN A 15 -6.19 8.26 -13.22
N THR A 16 -4.92 8.21 -13.61
CA THR A 16 -3.97 9.30 -13.37
C THR A 16 -4.40 10.53 -14.17
N ASN A 17 -4.33 11.72 -13.59
CA ASN A 17 -4.60 12.95 -14.32
C ASN A 17 -3.43 13.31 -15.25
N TYR A 18 -3.68 14.14 -16.26
CA TYR A 18 -2.68 14.49 -17.28
C TYR A 18 -1.40 15.15 -16.73
N PHE A 19 -1.45 15.69 -15.51
CA PHE A 19 -0.33 16.39 -14.90
C PHE A 19 0.45 15.52 -13.89
N ASP A 20 0.17 14.21 -13.81
CA ASP A 20 0.78 13.27 -12.87
C ASP A 20 0.77 13.76 -11.42
N THR A 21 -0.32 14.42 -11.01
CA THR A 21 -0.51 14.89 -9.63
C THR A 21 -1.43 13.98 -8.84
N THR A 22 -1.93 12.89 -9.44
CA THR A 22 -2.79 11.93 -8.75
C THR A 22 -2.05 11.31 -7.58
N HIS A 23 -2.68 11.43 -6.41
CA HIS A 23 -2.18 10.97 -5.14
C HIS A 23 -3.30 10.30 -4.37
N PHE A 24 -3.05 9.10 -3.86
CA PHE A 24 -3.96 8.39 -2.97
C PHE A 24 -3.27 8.10 -1.64
N PHE A 25 -3.92 8.51 -0.57
CA PHE A 25 -3.57 8.14 0.79
C PHE A 25 -4.57 7.12 1.32
N CYS A 26 -4.10 6.28 2.24
CA CYS A 26 -4.94 5.34 2.95
C CYS A 26 -4.51 5.27 4.40
N ASP A 27 -5.47 5.49 5.29
CA ASP A 27 -5.29 5.24 6.71
C ASP A 27 -5.49 3.74 6.94
N MET A 28 -4.39 3.07 7.25
CA MET A 28 -4.36 1.64 7.53
C MET A 28 -4.01 1.43 8.98
N TRP A 29 -4.68 0.48 9.61
CA TRP A 29 -4.25 -0.08 10.88
C TRP A 29 -4.45 -1.58 10.87
N TRP A 30 -3.63 -2.25 11.67
CA TRP A 30 -3.82 -3.66 11.96
C TRP A 30 -3.70 -3.87 13.46
N ALA A 31 -4.50 -4.81 13.97
CA ALA A 31 -4.45 -5.22 15.36
C ALA A 31 -3.60 -6.47 15.45
N GLU A 32 -2.53 -6.44 16.25
CA GLU A 32 -1.92 -7.67 16.73
C GLU A 32 -2.93 -8.34 17.67
N THR A 33 -3.57 -9.42 17.21
CA THR A 33 -4.50 -10.25 18.00
C THR A 33 -3.91 -10.66 19.35
N ASP A 34 -2.59 -10.67 19.46
CA ASP A 34 -1.86 -11.30 20.55
C ASP A 34 -1.35 -10.28 21.56
N ARG A 35 -1.32 -8.98 21.23
CA ARG A 35 -0.65 -7.93 22.04
C ARG A 35 -1.46 -6.67 22.28
N GLY A 36 -2.68 -6.56 21.73
CA GLY A 36 -3.54 -5.38 21.91
C GLY A 36 -2.93 -4.09 21.35
N ARG A 37 -1.89 -4.18 20.51
CA ARG A 37 -1.27 -3.04 19.84
C ARG A 37 -2.02 -2.77 18.54
N HIS A 38 -2.42 -1.53 18.37
CA HIS A 38 -2.94 -1.01 17.11
C HIS A 38 -1.81 -0.28 16.41
N ASN A 39 -1.24 -0.91 15.40
CA ASN A 39 -0.27 -0.25 14.54
C ASN A 39 -1.07 0.48 13.47
N ASN A 40 -1.02 1.81 13.46
CA ASN A 40 -1.75 2.65 12.52
C ASN A 40 -0.81 3.59 11.76
N GLY A 41 -1.16 3.93 10.53
CA GLY A 41 -0.40 4.88 9.73
C GLY A 41 -1.21 5.40 8.57
N SER A 42 -1.01 6.67 8.24
CA SER A 42 -1.48 7.24 6.97
C SER A 42 -0.39 6.99 5.94
N LEU A 43 -0.71 6.18 4.93
CA LEU A 43 0.24 5.74 3.92
C LEU A 43 -0.12 6.36 2.57
N GLU A 44 0.88 6.90 1.87
CA GLU A 44 0.70 7.32 0.47
C GLU A 44 0.74 6.07 -0.42
N LEU A 45 -0.42 5.41 -0.53
CA LEU A 45 -0.57 4.19 -1.31
C LEU A 45 -0.34 4.41 -2.80
N TYR A 46 -0.56 5.60 -3.36
CA TYR A 46 -0.18 5.84 -4.75
C TYR A 46 0.27 7.27 -4.96
N VAL A 47 1.42 7.44 -5.60
CA VAL A 47 1.96 8.72 -6.03
C VAL A 47 2.35 8.58 -7.49
N ALA A 48 1.61 9.21 -8.41
CA ALA A 48 1.79 9.01 -9.86
C ALA A 48 3.27 9.08 -10.31
N LYS A 49 3.97 10.17 -9.93
CA LYS A 49 5.39 10.37 -10.27
C LYS A 49 6.34 9.28 -9.75
N ARG A 50 5.99 8.62 -8.64
CA ARG A 50 6.78 7.56 -8.02
C ARG A 50 6.41 6.19 -8.59
N ASP A 51 5.12 5.91 -8.69
CA ASP A 51 4.60 4.55 -8.80
C ASP A 51 4.24 4.14 -10.24
N GLU A 52 3.93 5.05 -11.16
CA GLU A 52 3.61 4.69 -12.55
C GLU A 52 4.74 3.90 -13.20
N VAL A 53 6.00 4.27 -12.97
CA VAL A 53 7.14 3.56 -13.53
C VAL A 53 7.38 2.21 -12.83
N ILE A 54 7.00 2.10 -11.54
CA ILE A 54 7.28 0.93 -10.71
C ILE A 54 6.23 -0.18 -10.92
N CYS A 55 4.97 0.20 -11.09
CA CYS A 55 3.85 -0.75 -11.18
C CYS A 55 3.10 -0.71 -12.52
N TYR A 56 3.42 0.27 -13.39
CA TYR A 56 2.73 0.50 -14.65
C TYR A 56 1.22 0.71 -14.42
N HIS A 57 0.36 -0.11 -15.01
CA HIS A 57 -1.09 -0.01 -14.85
C HIS A 57 -1.66 -0.81 -13.67
N HIS A 58 -0.84 -1.60 -12.98
CA HIS A 58 -1.30 -2.55 -11.96
C HIS A 58 -0.42 -2.52 -10.71
N CYS A 59 -0.71 -1.56 -9.84
CA CYS A 59 -0.12 -1.45 -8.51
C CYS A 59 -0.63 -2.53 -7.56
N ARG A 60 0.30 -3.26 -6.94
CA ARG A 60 0.01 -4.28 -5.92
C ARG A 60 0.77 -3.97 -4.65
N TYR A 61 0.01 -3.63 -3.61
CA TYR A 61 0.52 -3.41 -2.26
C TYR A 61 0.22 -4.62 -1.38
N TYR A 62 1.17 -4.95 -0.51
CA TYR A 62 1.05 -6.07 0.42
C TYR A 62 1.28 -5.55 1.84
N ALA A 63 0.24 -5.61 2.66
CA ALA A 63 0.37 -5.40 4.10
C ALA A 63 0.89 -6.68 4.76
N LYS A 64 2.04 -6.59 5.42
CA LYS A 64 2.68 -7.66 6.18
C LYS A 64 2.82 -7.23 7.64
N VAL A 65 3.30 -8.14 8.49
CA VAL A 65 3.49 -7.90 9.94
C VAL A 65 4.46 -6.75 10.22
N ASP A 66 5.46 -6.55 9.37
CA ASP A 66 6.53 -5.55 9.54
C ASP A 66 6.31 -4.25 8.76
N GLY A 67 5.47 -4.26 7.73
CA GLY A 67 5.18 -3.05 6.96
C GLY A 67 4.34 -3.29 5.72
N VAL A 68 4.27 -2.26 4.88
CA VAL A 68 3.62 -2.27 3.57
C VAL A 68 4.66 -2.29 2.46
N TYR A 69 4.47 -3.24 1.54
CA TYR A 69 5.36 -3.47 0.40
C TYR A 69 4.67 -3.13 -0.90
N LEU A 70 5.41 -2.57 -1.86
CA LEU A 70 5.00 -2.44 -3.26
C LEU A 70 5.70 -3.50 -4.11
N TYR A 71 4.95 -4.19 -4.97
CA TYR A 71 5.56 -5.03 -5.98
C TYR A 71 6.11 -4.18 -7.12
N ASN A 72 7.45 -4.18 -7.25
CA ASN A 72 8.17 -3.51 -8.31
C ASN A 72 8.24 -4.42 -9.54
N ILE A 73 7.48 -4.10 -10.59
CA ILE A 73 7.41 -4.94 -11.80
C ILE A 73 8.71 -4.89 -12.60
N VAL A 74 9.43 -3.77 -12.55
CA VAL A 74 10.71 -3.57 -13.25
C VAL A 74 11.79 -4.45 -12.63
N LYS A 75 11.88 -4.47 -11.30
CA LYS A 75 12.88 -5.26 -10.54
C LYS A 75 12.42 -6.68 -10.21
N LYS A 76 11.14 -7.00 -10.44
CA LYS A 76 10.50 -8.29 -10.10
C LYS A 76 10.66 -8.69 -8.63
N ARG A 77 10.46 -7.72 -7.72
CA ARG A 77 10.58 -7.94 -6.26
C ARG A 77 9.65 -7.06 -5.45
N LEU A 78 9.47 -7.40 -4.18
CA LEU A 78 8.77 -6.55 -3.20
C LEU A 78 9.75 -5.53 -2.60
N ASP A 79 9.47 -4.24 -2.76
CA ASP A 79 10.20 -3.16 -2.09
C ASP A 79 9.39 -2.70 -0.86
N LEU A 80 10.03 -2.62 0.31
CA LEU A 80 9.40 -2.10 1.54
C LEU A 80 9.20 -0.59 1.37
N MET A 81 7.94 -0.15 1.44
CA MET A 81 7.58 1.25 1.29
C MET A 81 7.50 1.95 2.64
N TYR A 82 6.82 1.31 3.59
CA TYR A 82 6.56 1.86 4.91
C TYR A 82 6.65 0.75 5.96
N SER A 83 7.46 0.96 6.99
CA SER A 83 7.42 0.13 8.19
C SER A 83 6.25 0.57 9.06
N TRP A 84 5.59 -0.37 9.73
CA TRP A 84 4.63 0.01 10.76
C TRP A 84 5.34 0.73 11.92
N PRO A 85 4.67 1.70 12.58
CA PRO A 85 5.17 2.23 13.84
C PRO A 85 5.27 1.10 14.88
N LYS A 86 6.26 1.16 15.76
CA LYS A 86 6.55 0.15 16.79
C LYS A 86 6.00 0.52 18.16
#